data_AF-A0A3L7XH54-F1
#
_entry.id   AF-A0A3L7XH54-F1
#
_cell.length_a   1.000
_cell.length_b   1.000
_cell.length_c   1.000
_cell.angle_alpha   90.00
_cell.angle_beta   90.00
_cell.angle_gamma   90.00
#
_symmetry.space_group_name_H-M   'P 1'
#
loop_
_entity.id
_entity.type
_entity.pdbx_description
1 polymer ?
#
loop_
_entity_poly.entity_id
_entity_poly.type
_entity_poly.pdbx_seq_one_letter_code
_entity_poly.pdbx_strand_id
1 'polypeptide(L)'
;VAEGARSKNRAPVLRTAADALHVARLGGIGQQVSDLIETTSGLETRCTVLGHLQRGGTPVPFDRWLATRYGAAAVRLAARHGFGRMVCYHHHAIGDITLADALAQTPKLVDPKSEMVQMARGVGISFGDSQ
;
A
#
# COMPACT_ATOMS: atom_id res chain seq x y z
N VAL A 1 -4.53 10.80 -1.54
CA VAL A 1 -3.20 10.90 -0.88
C VAL A 1 -2.96 9.64 -0.07
N ALA A 2 -1.81 8.97 -0.23
CA ALA A 2 -1.47 7.78 0.57
C ALA A 2 -1.24 8.16 2.04
N GLU A 3 -1.65 7.30 2.99
CA GLU A 3 -1.57 7.61 4.44
C GLU A 3 -0.14 7.83 4.96
N GLY A 4 0.86 7.26 4.28
CA GLY A 4 2.29 7.47 4.58
C GLY A 4 2.95 8.64 3.84
N ALA A 5 2.19 9.44 3.08
CA ALA A 5 2.73 10.64 2.44
C ALA A 5 3.19 11.66 3.50
N ARG A 6 4.21 12.45 3.18
CA ARG A 6 4.78 13.48 4.06
C ARG A 6 5.43 14.58 3.24
N SER A 7 5.46 15.80 3.79
CA SER A 7 6.26 16.89 3.21
C SER A 7 7.75 16.51 3.18
N LYS A 8 8.49 17.04 2.19
CA LYS A 8 9.95 16.94 2.17
C LYS A 8 10.51 17.41 3.52
N ASN A 9 11.32 16.58 4.16
CA ASN A 9 11.98 16.83 5.45
C ASN A 9 11.07 16.93 6.69
N ARG A 10 9.80 16.49 6.62
CA ARG A 10 8.95 16.36 7.81
C ARG A 10 8.75 14.89 8.22
N ALA A 11 8.48 14.70 9.51
CA ALA A 11 8.05 13.40 10.02
C ALA A 11 6.67 13.03 9.45
N PRO A 12 6.37 11.72 9.28
CA PRO A 12 5.03 11.27 8.94
C PRO A 12 4.00 11.77 9.96
N VAL A 13 2.77 12.00 9.50
CA VAL A 13 1.66 12.39 10.37
C VAL A 13 1.15 11.16 11.12
N LEU A 14 1.31 11.16 12.44
CA LEU A 14 0.90 10.06 13.30
C LEU A 14 -0.47 10.36 13.90
N ARG A 15 -1.38 9.39 13.79
CA ARG A 15 -2.65 9.37 14.53
C ARG A 15 -2.47 8.77 15.93
N THR A 16 -1.62 7.76 16.06
CA THR A 16 -1.31 7.10 17.34
C THR A 16 0.15 6.71 17.34
N ALA A 17 0.87 7.01 18.42
CA ALA A 17 2.25 6.61 18.60
C ALA A 17 2.37 5.08 18.72
N ALA A 18 3.54 4.54 18.40
CA ALA A 18 3.85 3.14 18.69
C ALA A 18 3.95 2.93 20.21
N ASP A 19 3.56 1.75 20.67
CA ASP A 19 3.80 1.29 22.03
C ASP A 19 4.40 -0.13 22.01
N ALA A 20 4.53 -0.77 23.18
CA ALA A 20 5.14 -2.09 23.30
C ALA A 20 4.37 -3.21 22.57
N LEU A 21 3.08 -3.04 22.28
CA LEU A 21 2.23 -4.01 21.58
C LEU A 21 1.83 -3.56 20.18
N HIS A 22 1.82 -2.24 19.91
CA HIS A 22 1.24 -1.67 18.71
C HIS A 22 2.23 -0.87 17.90
N VAL A 23 2.22 -1.11 16.59
CA VAL A 23 2.90 -0.26 15.61
C VAL A 23 2.21 1.10 15.50
N ALA A 24 2.99 2.14 15.24
CA ALA A 24 2.48 3.49 15.05
C ALA A 24 1.44 3.54 13.92
N ARG A 25 0.34 4.26 14.15
CA ARG A 25 -0.74 4.40 13.17
C ARG A 25 -0.62 5.74 12.48
N LEU A 26 -0.42 5.71 11.17
CA LEU A 26 -0.41 6.89 10.32
C LEU A 26 -1.83 7.44 10.13
N GLY A 27 -1.94 8.74 9.91
CA GLY A 27 -3.22 9.38 9.61
C GLY A 27 -3.15 10.89 9.65
N GLY A 28 -4.13 11.55 9.02
CA GLY A 28 -4.25 13.01 9.04
C GLY A 28 -3.58 13.74 7.87
N ILE A 29 -2.70 13.09 7.10
CA ILE A 29 -2.07 13.72 5.93
C ILE A 29 -3.09 14.19 4.89
N GLY A 30 -4.19 13.46 4.71
CA GLY A 30 -5.28 13.88 3.82
C GLY A 30 -5.89 15.22 4.22
N GLN A 31 -6.08 15.44 5.52
CA GLN A 31 -6.60 16.70 6.05
C GLN A 31 -5.59 17.83 5.84
N GLN A 32 -4.31 17.61 6.16
CA GLN A 32 -3.27 18.62 5.95
C GLN A 32 -3.16 19.07 4.49
N VAL A 33 -3.28 18.13 3.54
CA VAL A 33 -3.27 18.47 2.11
C VAL A 33 -4.54 19.24 1.73
N SER A 34 -5.71 18.87 2.28
CA SER A 34 -6.96 19.60 2.10
C SER A 34 -6.82 21.06 2.53
N ASP A 35 -6.38 21.28 3.78
CA ASP A 35 -6.21 22.60 4.37
C ASP A 35 -5.21 23.45 3.56
N LEU A 36 -4.14 22.84 3.05
CA LEU A 36 -3.15 23.53 2.21
C LEU A 36 -3.73 23.96 0.86
N ILE A 37 -4.53 23.09 0.21
CA ILE A 37 -5.18 23.43 -1.05
C ILE A 37 -6.16 24.58 -0.83
N GLU A 38 -6.97 24.53 0.22
CA GLU A 38 -7.96 25.55 0.54
C GLU A 38 -7.33 26.91 0.82
N THR A 39 -6.29 26.94 1.68
CA THR A 39 -5.57 28.17 2.01
C THR A 39 -4.81 28.77 0.82
N THR A 40 -4.32 27.95 -0.11
CA THR A 40 -3.54 28.43 -1.25
C THR A 40 -4.42 28.83 -2.44
N SER A 41 -5.55 28.14 -2.65
CA SER A 41 -6.42 28.35 -3.82
C SER A 41 -7.69 29.13 -3.53
N GLY A 42 -8.11 29.25 -2.26
CA GLY A 42 -9.40 29.82 -1.87
C GLY A 42 -10.62 28.96 -2.23
N LEU A 43 -10.41 27.71 -2.65
CA LEU A 43 -11.47 26.77 -3.01
C LEU A 43 -11.83 25.88 -1.81
N GLU A 44 -13.12 25.64 -1.58
CA GLU A 44 -13.58 24.69 -0.56
C GLU A 44 -13.02 23.30 -0.86
N THR A 45 -12.43 22.65 0.15
CA THR A 45 -11.90 21.30 0.02
C THR A 45 -12.60 20.32 0.96
N ARG A 46 -12.69 19.05 0.55
CA ARG A 46 -13.25 17.99 1.40
C ARG A 46 -12.33 16.79 1.44
N CYS A 47 -11.83 16.47 2.64
CA CYS A 47 -11.06 15.25 2.88
C CYS A 47 -11.99 14.11 3.32
N THR A 48 -11.94 12.98 2.61
CA THR A 48 -12.67 11.75 2.98
C THR A 48 -11.67 10.63 3.25
N VAL A 49 -11.81 9.98 4.42
CA VAL A 49 -10.96 8.86 4.83
C VAL A 49 -11.72 7.55 4.70
N LEU A 50 -11.46 6.80 3.62
CA LEU A 50 -12.20 5.57 3.28
C LEU A 50 -11.67 4.29 3.94
N GLY A 51 -10.69 4.39 4.85
CA GLY A 51 -9.90 3.23 5.28
C GLY A 51 -10.68 2.00 5.77
N HIS A 52 -11.84 2.18 6.43
CA HIS A 52 -12.72 1.06 6.81
C HIS A 52 -13.51 0.51 5.62
N LEU A 53 -14.00 1.38 4.73
CA LEU A 53 -14.76 1.00 3.54
C LEU A 53 -13.87 0.28 2.51
N GLN A 54 -12.65 0.75 2.31
CA GLN A 54 -11.68 0.11 1.41
C GLN A 54 -11.23 -1.28 1.88
N ARG A 55 -11.13 -1.49 3.20
CA ARG A 55 -10.69 -2.77 3.78
C ARG A 55 -11.83 -3.73 4.12
N GLY A 56 -13.03 -3.21 4.31
CA GLY A 56 -14.24 -3.98 4.67
C GLY A 56 -15.18 -4.26 3.50
N GLY A 57 -14.88 -3.76 2.30
CA GLY A 57 -15.66 -4.05 1.10
C GLY A 57 -15.63 -5.53 0.73
N THR A 58 -16.69 -6.01 0.04
CA THR A 58 -16.72 -7.39 -0.48
C THR A 58 -15.62 -7.57 -1.54
N PRO A 59 -14.76 -8.60 -1.44
CA PRO A 59 -13.71 -8.85 -2.44
C PRO A 59 -14.30 -9.10 -3.83
N VAL A 60 -13.61 -8.61 -4.87
CA VAL A 60 -14.04 -8.84 -6.25
C VAL A 60 -13.82 -10.31 -6.68
N PRO A 61 -14.43 -10.81 -7.77
CA PRO A 61 -14.26 -12.21 -8.20
C PRO A 61 -12.79 -12.63 -8.36
N PHE A 62 -11.94 -11.73 -8.88
CA PHE A 62 -10.50 -11.99 -9.02
C PHE A 62 -9.83 -12.21 -7.66
N ASP A 63 -10.11 -11.38 -6.65
CA ASP A 63 -9.56 -11.52 -5.30
C ASP A 63 -9.97 -12.85 -4.67
N ARG A 64 -11.23 -13.26 -4.85
CA ARG A 64 -11.74 -14.54 -4.34
C ARG A 64 -11.00 -15.71 -4.97
N TRP A 65 -10.86 -15.70 -6.30
CA TRP A 65 -10.11 -16.73 -7.02
C TRP A 65 -8.64 -16.77 -6.60
N LEU A 66 -8.00 -15.60 -6.51
CA LEU A 66 -6.60 -15.48 -6.08
C LEU A 66 -6.41 -15.99 -4.65
N ALA A 67 -7.28 -15.62 -3.71
CA ALA A 67 -7.25 -16.09 -2.33
C ALA A 67 -7.39 -17.63 -2.24
N THR A 68 -8.29 -18.23 -3.01
CA THR A 68 -8.41 -19.69 -3.10
C THR A 68 -7.12 -20.34 -3.58
N ARG A 69 -6.46 -19.76 -4.60
CA ARG A 69 -5.18 -20.27 -5.09
C ARG A 69 -4.06 -20.17 -4.04
N TYR A 70 -4.00 -19.04 -3.32
CA TYR A 70 -3.07 -18.85 -2.21
C TYR A 70 -3.26 -19.91 -1.12
N GLY A 71 -4.51 -20.10 -0.65
CA GLY A 71 -4.82 -21.07 0.40
C GLY A 71 -4.47 -22.51 -0.02
N ALA A 72 -4.85 -22.92 -1.22
CA ALA A 72 -4.54 -24.25 -1.75
C ALA A 72 -3.02 -24.48 -1.87
N ALA A 73 -2.26 -23.48 -2.32
CA ALA A 73 -0.80 -23.58 -2.38
C ALA A 73 -0.16 -23.63 -0.99
N ALA A 74 -0.67 -22.87 -0.02
CA ALA A 74 -0.16 -22.87 1.35
C ALA A 74 -0.35 -24.23 2.03
N VAL A 75 -1.53 -24.85 1.88
CA VAL A 75 -1.79 -26.20 2.41
C VAL A 75 -0.86 -27.24 1.78
N ARG A 76 -0.68 -27.20 0.46
CA ARG A 76 0.26 -28.10 -0.23
C ARG A 76 1.71 -27.88 0.20
N LEU A 77 2.11 -26.63 0.43
CA LEU A 77 3.44 -26.26 0.92
C LEU A 77 3.67 -26.80 2.34
N ALA A 78 2.68 -26.69 3.22
CA ALA A 78 2.75 -27.24 4.57
C ALA A 78 2.81 -28.78 4.58
N ALA A 79 2.02 -29.44 3.73
CA ALA A 79 1.99 -30.91 3.62
C ALA A 79 3.33 -31.52 3.18
N ARG A 80 4.16 -30.77 2.45
CA ARG A 80 5.52 -31.17 2.06
C ARG A 80 6.62 -30.63 2.98
N HIS A 81 6.25 -30.22 4.20
CA HIS A 81 7.15 -29.65 5.21
C HIS A 81 7.93 -28.39 4.75
N GLY A 82 7.37 -27.60 3.83
CA GLY A 82 7.99 -26.37 3.32
C GLY A 82 7.85 -25.17 4.26
N PHE A 83 8.24 -25.32 5.53
CA PHE A 83 8.15 -24.26 6.53
C PHE A 83 9.19 -23.15 6.32
N GLY A 84 8.98 -21.99 6.95
CA GLY A 84 9.86 -20.82 6.79
C GLY A 84 9.73 -20.14 5.42
N ARG A 85 8.66 -20.44 4.68
CA ARG A 85 8.39 -19.97 3.32
C ARG A 85 7.00 -19.32 3.25
N MET A 86 6.84 -18.39 2.32
CA MET A 86 5.61 -17.64 2.06
C MET A 86 5.15 -17.91 0.63
N VAL A 87 3.88 -18.26 0.45
CA VAL A 87 3.25 -18.31 -0.88
C VAL A 87 3.17 -16.90 -1.45
N CYS A 88 3.50 -16.73 -2.72
CA CYS A 88 3.47 -15.44 -3.40
C CYS A 88 2.84 -15.57 -4.81
N TYR A 89 2.38 -14.45 -5.35
CA TYR A 89 1.92 -14.33 -6.72
C TYR A 89 2.92 -13.50 -7.53
N HIS A 90 3.51 -14.11 -8.55
CA HIS A 90 4.56 -13.49 -9.37
C HIS A 90 4.42 -13.95 -10.82
N HIS A 91 4.51 -13.02 -11.78
CA HIS A 91 4.31 -13.30 -13.22
C HIS A 91 3.04 -14.13 -13.52
N HIS A 92 1.92 -13.76 -12.89
CA HIS A 92 0.64 -14.44 -13.04
C HIS A 92 0.58 -15.90 -12.51
N ALA A 93 1.65 -16.37 -11.87
CA ALA A 93 1.76 -17.69 -11.29
C ALA A 93 1.80 -17.63 -9.75
N ILE A 94 1.31 -18.70 -9.12
CA ILE A 94 1.46 -18.91 -7.68
C ILE A 94 2.74 -19.71 -7.46
N GLY A 95 3.61 -19.18 -6.61
CA GLY A 95 4.84 -19.83 -6.18
C GLY A 95 5.06 -19.62 -4.69
N ASP A 96 6.28 -19.85 -4.22
CA ASP A 96 6.68 -19.59 -2.85
C ASP A 96 8.13 -19.13 -2.78
N ILE A 97 8.42 -18.28 -1.79
CA ILE A 97 9.75 -17.73 -1.49
C ILE A 97 10.08 -17.95 -0.02
N THR A 98 11.35 -17.85 0.37
CA THR A 98 11.69 -17.88 1.81
C THR A 98 11.19 -16.60 2.50
N LEU A 99 10.90 -16.69 3.80
CA LEU A 99 10.58 -15.50 4.59
C LEU A 99 11.76 -14.51 4.62
N ALA A 100 13.00 -15.02 4.61
CA ALA A 100 14.20 -14.19 4.53
C ALA A 100 14.24 -13.37 3.24
N ASP A 101 13.99 -13.99 2.08
CA ASP A 101 13.96 -13.30 0.78
C ASP A 101 12.82 -12.28 0.72
N ALA A 102 11.65 -12.61 1.30
CA ALA A 102 10.51 -11.70 1.36
C ALA A 102 10.85 -10.43 2.15
N LEU A 103 11.51 -10.59 3.30
CA LEU A 103 11.93 -9.47 4.13
C LEU A 103 13.04 -8.65 3.47
N ALA A 104 14.00 -9.30 2.81
CA ALA A 104 15.09 -8.64 2.09
C ALA A 104 14.57 -7.73 0.94
N GLN A 105 13.41 -8.07 0.36
CA GLN A 105 12.77 -7.32 -0.72
C GLN A 105 11.68 -6.36 -0.24
N THR A 106 11.55 -6.16 1.08
CA THR A 106 10.52 -5.30 1.67
C THR A 106 11.13 -3.98 2.18
N PRO A 107 10.48 -2.81 1.94
CA PRO A 107 9.24 -2.64 1.18
C PRO A 107 9.48 -2.65 -0.34
N LYS A 108 8.54 -3.25 -1.07
CA LYS A 108 8.49 -3.11 -2.53
C LYS A 108 7.92 -1.73 -2.89
N LEU A 109 8.81 -0.79 -3.19
CA LEU A 109 8.43 0.58 -3.54
C LEU A 109 7.94 0.68 -4.98
N VAL A 110 7.12 1.70 -5.24
CA VAL A 110 6.76 2.08 -6.61
C VAL A 110 8.00 2.64 -7.29
N ASP A 111 8.36 2.09 -8.46
CA ASP A 111 9.41 2.67 -9.30
C ASP A 111 8.88 3.92 -10.03
N PRO A 112 9.41 5.12 -9.73
CA PRO A 112 8.96 6.36 -10.39
C PRO A 112 9.26 6.39 -11.89
N LYS A 113 10.12 5.50 -12.37
CA LYS A 113 10.47 5.34 -13.80
C LYS A 113 9.69 4.20 -14.46
N SER A 114 8.79 3.52 -13.76
CA SER A 114 7.97 2.47 -14.36
C SER A 114 7.06 3.04 -15.44
N GLU A 115 6.75 2.21 -16.45
CA GLU A 115 5.81 2.55 -17.53
C GLU A 115 4.49 3.11 -17.00
N MET A 116 3.93 2.49 -15.94
CA MET A 116 2.69 2.95 -15.32
C MET A 116 2.78 4.38 -14.76
N VAL A 117 3.89 4.72 -14.10
CA VAL A 117 4.09 6.08 -13.57
C VAL A 117 4.28 7.07 -14.71
N GLN A 118 5.04 6.69 -15.74
CA GLN A 118 5.24 7.52 -16.93
C GLN A 118 3.91 7.79 -17.66
N MET A 119 3.08 6.76 -17.85
CA MET A 119 1.76 6.86 -18.45
C MET A 119 0.83 7.77 -17.64
N ALA A 120 0.78 7.58 -16.32
CA ALA A 120 -0.01 8.44 -15.43
C ALA A 120 0.40 9.91 -15.56
N ARG A 121 1.72 10.19 -15.59
CA ARG A 121 2.22 11.55 -15.84
C ARG A 121 1.85 12.07 -17.22
N GLY A 122 1.89 11.21 -18.25
CA GLY A 122 1.51 11.56 -19.62
C GLY A 122 0.07 12.04 -19.77
N VAL A 123 -0.83 11.59 -18.88
CA VAL A 123 -2.24 12.07 -18.82
C VAL A 123 -2.46 13.17 -17.77
N GLY A 124 -1.39 13.76 -17.23
CA GLY A 124 -1.44 14.90 -16.32
C GLY A 124 -1.55 14.54 -14.83
N ILE A 125 -1.39 13.28 -14.44
CA ILE A 125 -1.40 12.90 -13.01
C ILE A 125 -0.09 13.32 -12.34
N SER A 126 -0.22 14.10 -11.27
CA SER A 126 0.90 14.47 -10.39
C SER A 126 1.03 13.51 -9.21
N PHE A 127 2.26 13.18 -8.84
CA PHE A 127 2.59 12.36 -7.67
C PHE A 127 3.13 13.18 -6.49
N GLY A 128 3.13 14.52 -6.59
CA GLY A 128 3.60 15.41 -5.53
C GLY A 128 5.12 15.47 -5.37
N ASP A 129 5.86 15.06 -6.40
CA ASP A 129 7.32 15.16 -6.48
C ASP A 129 7.77 16.30 -7.41
N SER A 130 9.00 16.80 -7.17
CA SER A 130 9.64 17.75 -8.09
C SER A 130 10.20 16.94 -9.26
N GLN A 131 9.65 17.14 -10.45
CA GLN A 131 10.21 16.59 -11.69
C GLN A 131 11.61 17.13 -11.95
#